data_AF-A0A0Q4AZY8-F1
#
_entry.id   AF-A0A0Q4AZY8-F1
#
_cell.length_a   1.000
_cell.length_b   1.000
_cell.length_c   1.000
_cell.angle_alpha   90.00
_cell.angle_beta   90.00
_cell.angle_gamma   90.00
#
_symmetry.space_group_name_H-M   'P 1'
#
loop_
_entity.id
_entity.type
_entity.pdbx_description
1 polymer ?
#
loop_
_entity_poly.entity_id
_entity_poly.type
_entity_poly.pdbx_seq_one_letter_code
_entity_poly.pdbx_strand_id
1 'polypeptide(L)'
;MGLLLGRIYADDDGEYAVVEEAVTSKLESDRVMVRFDREDMGALVDAIDNMSPDTDIVGWYHSHLGYGCFMSETDVKTQDGLFGGACGFALVVDPKIKEIAVFDSSPGSPGVAQMVILEEE
;
A
#
# COMPACT_ATOMS: atom_id res chain seq x y z
N MET A 1 -6.24 3.67 -6.03
CA MET A 1 -5.03 3.06 -5.46
C MET A 1 -3.99 4.14 -5.34
N GLY A 2 -3.04 4.00 -4.42
CA GLY A 2 -1.83 4.81 -4.42
C GLY A 2 -0.69 4.07 -3.74
N LEU A 3 0.46 4.73 -3.68
CA LEU A 3 1.62 4.25 -2.92
C LEU A 3 1.66 4.93 -1.56
N LEU A 4 2.20 4.21 -0.58
CA LEU A 4 2.46 4.69 0.76
C LEU A 4 3.97 4.81 0.91
N LEU A 5 4.39 6.02 1.22
CA LEU A 5 5.79 6.42 1.30
C LEU A 5 6.12 6.67 2.77
N GLY A 6 7.30 6.21 3.18
CA GLY A 6 7.69 6.26 4.57
C GLY A 6 9.00 5.53 4.82
N ARG A 7 9.13 4.95 6.02
CA ARG A 7 10.37 4.34 6.49
C ARG A 7 10.13 2.99 7.13
N ILE A 8 11.09 2.08 6.94
CA ILE A 8 11.10 0.78 7.59
C ILE A 8 12.01 0.87 8.81
N TYR A 9 11.51 0.36 9.93
CA TYR A 9 12.21 0.24 11.20
C TYR A 9 12.17 -1.22 11.64
N ALA A 10 12.94 -1.52 12.69
CA ALA A 10 12.91 -2.82 13.32
C ALA A 10 12.94 -2.67 14.85
N ASP A 11 12.18 -3.48 15.54
CA ASP A 11 12.18 -3.62 17.00
C ASP A 11 12.31 -5.11 17.41
N ASP A 12 12.01 -5.41 18.68
CA ASP A 12 12.09 -6.78 19.20
C ASP A 12 11.01 -7.72 18.62
N ASP A 13 9.92 -7.18 18.05
CA ASP A 13 8.82 -7.93 17.46
C ASP A 13 8.97 -8.12 15.94
N GLY A 14 9.79 -7.31 15.27
CA GLY A 14 10.20 -7.50 13.88
C GLY A 14 10.38 -6.20 13.10
N GLU A 15 10.33 -6.30 11.77
CA GLU A 15 10.32 -5.12 10.90
C GLU A 15 8.92 -4.50 10.86
N TYR A 16 8.83 -3.17 10.92
CA TYR A 16 7.60 -2.41 10.79
C TYR A 16 7.79 -1.17 9.93
N ALA A 17 6.74 -0.74 9.25
CA ALA A 17 6.75 0.45 8.42
C ALA A 17 5.99 1.60 9.10
N VAL A 18 6.55 2.80 9.05
CA VAL A 18 5.85 4.05 9.41
C VAL A 18 5.57 4.79 8.12
N VAL A 19 4.29 5.07 7.87
CA VAL A 19 3.85 5.85 6.70
C VAL A 19 3.92 7.32 7.04
N GLU A 20 4.58 8.09 6.19
CA GLU A 20 4.70 9.54 6.30
C GLU A 20 3.78 10.23 5.29
N GLU A 21 3.62 9.66 4.09
CA GLU A 21 2.81 10.25 3.03
C GLU A 21 2.11 9.18 2.16
N ALA A 22 0.95 9.56 1.61
CA ALA A 22 0.22 8.76 0.64
C ALA A 22 0.17 9.51 -0.70
N VAL A 23 0.72 8.91 -1.75
CA VAL A 23 0.75 9.49 -3.10
C VAL A 23 -0.14 8.70 -4.05
N THR A 24 -0.76 9.40 -4.99
CA THR A 24 -1.56 8.80 -6.07
C THR A 24 -1.36 9.60 -7.34
N SER A 25 -1.40 8.93 -8.49
CA SER A 25 -1.47 9.57 -9.81
C SER A 25 -2.76 9.14 -10.54
N LYS A 26 -2.92 9.51 -11.81
CA LYS A 26 -4.04 8.97 -12.60
C LYS A 26 -3.92 7.45 -12.71
N LEU A 27 -5.08 6.81 -12.63
CA LEU A 27 -5.19 5.36 -12.61
C LEU A 27 -5.97 4.91 -13.84
N GLU A 28 -5.46 3.90 -14.52
CA GLU A 28 -6.28 3.08 -15.40
C GLU A 28 -6.93 1.99 -14.55
N SER A 29 -8.26 1.87 -14.66
CA SER A 29 -9.01 0.85 -13.95
C SER A 29 -9.93 0.08 -14.88
N ASP A 30 -9.97 -1.24 -14.68
CA ASP A 30 -11.02 -2.13 -15.15
C ASP A 30 -11.67 -2.80 -13.93
N ARG A 31 -12.73 -3.58 -14.12
CA ARG A 31 -13.50 -4.22 -13.04
C ARG A 31 -12.68 -5.12 -12.11
N VAL A 32 -11.50 -5.58 -12.53
CA VAL A 32 -10.70 -6.62 -11.85
C VAL A 32 -9.30 -6.13 -11.49
N MET A 33 -8.91 -4.95 -11.97
CA MET A 33 -7.53 -4.47 -11.90
C MET A 33 -7.52 -2.96 -11.92
N VAL A 34 -6.65 -2.38 -11.11
CA VAL A 34 -6.24 -0.99 -11.22
C VAL A 34 -4.75 -1.01 -11.49
N ARG A 35 -4.26 -0.12 -12.36
CA ARG A 35 -2.83 0.13 -12.60
C ARG A 35 -2.59 1.64 -12.68
N PHE A 36 -1.37 2.08 -12.36
CA PHE A 36 -0.98 3.45 -12.66
C PHE A 36 -0.98 3.65 -14.18
N ASP A 37 -1.53 4.79 -14.60
CA ASP A 37 -1.49 5.21 -15.99
C ASP A 37 -0.02 5.39 -16.41
N ARG A 38 0.37 4.78 -17.54
CA ARG A 38 1.75 4.84 -18.03
C ARG A 38 2.17 6.24 -18.45
N GLU A 39 1.23 7.09 -18.86
CA GLU A 39 1.49 8.49 -19.25
C GLU A 39 1.69 9.39 -18.03
N ASP A 40 1.18 9.01 -16.85
CA ASP A 40 1.26 9.78 -15.61
C ASP A 40 2.27 9.20 -14.60
N MET A 41 3.10 8.24 -15.02
CA MET A 41 4.19 7.73 -14.18
C MET A 41 5.25 8.79 -13.88
N GLY A 42 5.41 9.79 -14.75
CA GLY A 42 6.32 10.92 -14.50
C GLY A 42 5.94 11.69 -13.24
N ALA A 43 4.65 12.00 -13.07
CA ALA A 43 4.17 12.69 -11.87
C ALA A 43 4.36 11.88 -10.59
N LEU A 44 4.26 10.55 -10.68
CA LEU A 44 4.49 9.64 -9.56
C LEU A 44 5.99 9.56 -9.19
N VAL A 45 6.86 9.51 -10.19
CA VAL A 45 8.32 9.58 -10.00
C VAL A 45 8.72 10.94 -9.43
N ASP A 46 8.20 12.04 -9.96
CA ASP A 46 8.45 13.39 -9.44
C ASP A 46 7.99 13.51 -7.98
N ALA A 47 6.85 12.91 -7.60
CA ALA A 47 6.39 12.91 -6.22
C ALA A 47 7.35 12.16 -5.30
N ILE A 48 7.90 11.02 -5.75
CA ILE A 48 8.91 10.25 -5.00
C ILE A 48 10.24 11.01 -4.91
N ASP A 49 10.71 11.61 -6.02
CA ASP A 49 11.98 12.34 -6.10
C ASP A 49 11.99 13.63 -5.26
N ASN A 50 10.82 14.22 -5.00
CA ASN A 50 10.68 15.41 -4.16
C ASN A 50 10.58 15.09 -2.66
N MET A 51 10.62 13.82 -2.26
CA MET A 51 10.57 13.42 -0.85
C MET A 51 11.90 13.64 -0.13
N SER A 52 11.84 13.56 1.21
CA SER A 52 13.05 13.61 2.01
C SER A 52 14.01 12.48 1.61
N PRO A 53 15.34 12.72 1.66
CA PRO A 53 16.30 11.63 1.60
C PRO A 53 15.92 10.57 2.64
N ASP A 54 16.03 9.29 2.26
CA ASP A 54 15.69 8.13 3.09
C ASP A 54 14.18 7.86 3.27
N THR A 55 13.34 8.26 2.32
CA THR A 55 11.94 7.83 2.20
C THR A 55 11.80 6.77 1.10
N ASP A 56 11.18 5.63 1.42
CA ASP A 56 10.97 4.50 0.52
C ASP A 56 9.47 4.21 0.30
N ILE A 57 9.17 3.43 -0.75
CA ILE A 57 7.84 2.82 -0.90
C ILE A 57 7.71 1.69 0.12
N VAL A 58 6.91 1.92 1.17
CA VAL A 58 6.70 0.96 2.26
C VAL A 58 5.36 0.23 2.15
N GLY A 59 4.49 0.68 1.25
CA GLY A 59 3.22 0.01 1.02
C GLY A 59 2.46 0.59 -0.17
N TRP A 60 1.27 0.05 -0.38
CA TRP A 60 0.30 0.59 -1.32
C TRP A 60 -1.10 0.44 -0.74
N TYR A 61 -2.04 1.21 -1.27
CA TYR A 61 -3.43 1.13 -0.83
C TYR A 61 -4.38 1.06 -2.00
N HIS A 62 -5.51 0.37 -1.80
CA HIS A 62 -6.65 0.37 -2.73
C HIS A 62 -7.97 0.27 -1.97
N SER A 63 -9.07 0.34 -2.71
CA SER A 63 -10.40 0.33 -2.11
C SER A 63 -11.29 -0.75 -2.69
N HIS A 64 -12.06 -1.38 -1.81
CA HIS A 64 -13.21 -2.22 -2.15
C HIS A 64 -14.49 -1.45 -1.82
N LEU A 65 -15.53 -1.53 -2.65
CA LEU A 65 -16.73 -0.70 -2.48
C LEU A 65 -17.96 -1.52 -2.04
N GLY A 66 -17.99 -1.91 -0.76
CA GLY A 66 -19.06 -2.67 -0.12
C GLY A 66 -18.83 -4.18 -0.09
N TYR A 67 -17.57 -4.62 -0.18
CA TYR A 67 -17.18 -6.03 -0.16
C TYR A 67 -16.32 -6.40 1.06
N GLY A 68 -15.93 -5.41 1.88
CA GLY A 68 -15.00 -5.60 2.99
C GLY A 68 -13.54 -5.66 2.56
N CYS A 69 -12.66 -5.77 3.54
CA CYS A 69 -11.23 -5.70 3.34
C CYS A 69 -10.62 -7.10 3.30
N PHE A 70 -10.16 -7.50 2.12
CA PHE A 70 -9.50 -8.79 1.88
C PHE A 70 -8.55 -8.67 0.69
N MET A 71 -7.66 -9.65 0.53
CA MET A 71 -6.76 -9.75 -0.63
C MET A 71 -7.35 -10.71 -1.66
N SER A 72 -7.76 -10.19 -2.82
CA SER A 72 -8.16 -11.02 -3.96
C SER A 72 -6.93 -11.66 -4.64
N GLU A 73 -7.14 -12.64 -5.53
CA GLU A 73 -6.03 -13.23 -6.31
C GLU A 73 -5.22 -12.18 -7.09
N THR A 74 -5.88 -11.12 -7.57
CA THR A 74 -5.20 -9.99 -8.23
C THR A 74 -4.39 -9.15 -7.25
N ASP A 75 -4.91 -8.93 -6.04
CA ASP A 75 -4.20 -8.14 -5.01
C ASP A 75 -2.95 -8.88 -4.55
N VAL A 76 -3.06 -10.20 -4.33
CA VAL A 76 -1.92 -11.05 -3.96
C VAL A 76 -0.82 -11.00 -5.01
N LYS A 77 -1.16 -11.15 -6.29
CA LYS A 77 -0.17 -11.03 -7.40
C LYS A 77 0.47 -9.65 -7.46
N THR A 78 -0.28 -8.61 -7.13
CA THR A 78 0.24 -7.23 -7.10
C THR A 78 1.19 -7.04 -5.92
N GLN A 79 0.81 -7.50 -4.72
CA GLN A 79 1.65 -7.47 -3.52
C GLN A 79 2.96 -8.24 -3.73
N ASP A 80 2.88 -9.46 -4.23
CA ASP A 80 4.04 -10.30 -4.54
C ASP A 80 4.94 -9.63 -5.60
N GLY A 81 4.34 -8.99 -6.61
CA GLY A 81 5.07 -8.28 -7.66
C GLY A 81 5.78 -7.02 -7.19
N LEU A 82 5.21 -6.31 -6.20
CA LEU A 82 5.78 -5.07 -5.66
C LEU A 82 6.90 -5.34 -4.64
N PHE A 83 6.65 -6.26 -3.70
CA PHE A 83 7.55 -6.46 -2.56
C PHE A 83 8.33 -7.78 -2.60
N GLY A 84 7.85 -8.79 -3.34
CA GLY A 84 8.57 -10.06 -3.47
C GLY A 84 8.90 -10.76 -2.15
N GLY A 85 8.13 -10.51 -1.09
CA GLY A 85 8.40 -10.99 0.27
C GLY A 85 9.28 -10.09 1.13
N ALA A 86 9.79 -8.96 0.60
CA ALA A 86 10.43 -7.93 1.42
C ALA A 86 9.41 -7.19 2.29
N CYS A 87 9.90 -6.48 3.31
CA CYS A 87 9.06 -5.69 4.20
C CYS A 87 8.25 -4.66 3.39
N GLY A 88 6.94 -4.72 3.55
CA GLY A 88 5.95 -3.93 2.84
C GLY A 88 4.54 -4.42 3.15
N PHE A 89 3.52 -3.63 2.81
CA PHE A 89 2.15 -3.99 3.12
C PHE A 89 1.13 -3.46 2.12
N ALA A 90 -0.04 -4.09 2.09
CA ALA A 90 -1.22 -3.64 1.35
C ALA A 90 -2.28 -3.10 2.31
N LEU A 91 -2.75 -1.88 2.09
CA LEU A 91 -3.85 -1.26 2.82
C LEU A 91 -5.13 -1.34 2.01
N VAL A 92 -6.13 -2.06 2.51
CA VAL A 92 -7.45 -2.14 1.88
C VAL A 92 -8.42 -1.28 2.67
N VAL A 93 -9.07 -0.34 1.99
CA VAL A 93 -10.08 0.55 2.57
C VAL A 93 -11.44 0.27 1.94
N ASP A 94 -12.45 -0.03 2.74
CA ASP A 94 -13.84 -0.06 2.29
C ASP A 94 -14.61 1.15 2.84
N PRO A 95 -14.75 2.23 2.06
CA PRO A 95 -15.43 3.43 2.54
C PRO A 95 -16.94 3.27 2.69
N LYS A 96 -17.57 2.27 2.05
CA LYS A 96 -19.03 2.08 2.17
C LYS A 96 -19.41 1.51 3.52
N ILE A 97 -18.60 0.58 4.03
CA ILE A 97 -18.84 -0.06 5.32
C ILE A 97 -17.89 0.45 6.42
N LYS A 98 -17.01 1.40 6.09
CA LYS A 98 -16.06 2.06 6.99
C LYS A 98 -15.08 1.07 7.63
N GLU A 99 -14.56 0.18 6.79
CA GLU A 99 -13.58 -0.83 7.20
C GLU A 99 -12.21 -0.52 6.62
N ILE A 100 -11.17 -0.89 7.36
CA ILE A 100 -9.78 -0.74 6.97
C ILE A 100 -9.01 -1.96 7.48
N ALA A 101 -8.18 -2.55 6.64
CA ALA A 101 -7.31 -3.65 7.03
C ALA A 101 -5.96 -3.55 6.32
N VAL A 102 -4.91 -3.99 7.00
CA VAL A 102 -3.56 -4.06 6.46
C VAL A 102 -3.17 -5.53 6.30
N PHE A 103 -2.48 -5.84 5.21
CA PHE A 103 -1.96 -7.17 4.92
C PHE A 103 -0.46 -7.13 4.70
N ASP A 104 0.25 -8.14 5.19
CA ASP A 104 1.71 -8.27 5.06
C ASP A 104 2.16 -8.70 3.65
N SER A 105 3.46 -8.86 3.46
CA SER A 105 4.08 -9.37 2.22
C SER A 105 4.32 -10.88 2.22
N SER A 106 3.62 -11.68 3.02
CA SER A 106 3.79 -13.14 3.03
C SER A 106 3.50 -13.72 1.62
N PRO A 107 4.50 -14.25 0.89
CA PRO A 107 4.36 -14.53 -0.54
C PRO A 107 3.21 -15.49 -0.86
N GLY A 108 2.34 -15.08 -1.79
CA GLY A 108 1.18 -15.85 -2.24
C GLY A 108 0.04 -15.99 -1.23
N SER A 109 0.23 -15.57 0.03
CA SER A 109 -0.81 -15.62 1.07
C SER A 109 -0.60 -14.51 2.12
N PRO A 110 -0.77 -13.22 1.74
CA PRO A 110 -0.75 -12.10 2.67
C PRO A 110 -1.63 -12.35 3.90
N GLY A 111 -1.04 -12.27 5.08
CA GLY A 111 -1.72 -12.34 6.37
C GLY A 111 -2.21 -10.96 6.82
N VAL A 112 -3.19 -10.91 7.73
CA VAL A 112 -3.59 -9.66 8.37
C VAL A 112 -2.44 -9.15 9.23
N ALA A 113 -2.01 -7.91 9.00
CA ALA A 113 -0.99 -7.24 9.78
C ALA A 113 -1.63 -6.27 10.79
N GLN A 114 -0.88 -5.95 11.85
CA GLN A 114 -1.29 -4.96 12.83
C GLN A 114 -1.09 -3.54 12.26
N MET A 115 -2.05 -2.66 12.52
CA MET A 115 -1.98 -1.25 12.16
C MET A 115 -2.21 -0.40 13.40
N VAL A 116 -1.38 0.62 13.58
CA VAL A 116 -1.54 1.65 14.61
C VAL A 116 -1.67 2.99 13.90
N ILE A 117 -2.75 3.71 14.18
CA ILE A 117 -2.96 5.08 13.69
C ILE A 117 -2.53 6.02 14.81
N LEU A 118 -1.49 6.81 14.55
CA LEU A 118 -1.05 7.87 15.44
C LEU A 118 -1.85 9.13 15.09
N GLU A 119 -2.61 9.65 16.05
CA GLU A 119 -3.23 10.97 15.93
C GLU A 119 -2.24 12.00 16.50
N GLU A 120 -1.90 13.03 15.72
CA GLU A 120 -1.19 14.20 16.28
C GLU A 120 -2.19 14.99 17.14
N GLU A 121 -1.83 15.26 18.40
CA GLU A 121 -2.61 16.09 19.34
C GLU A 121 -2.69 17.58 18.93
#